data_AF-A0A4Y2B0J1-F1
#
_entry.id   AF-A0A4Y2B0J1-F1
#
_cell.length_a   1.000
_cell.length_b   1.000
_cell.length_c   1.000
_cell.angle_alpha   90.00
_cell.angle_beta   90.00
_cell.angle_gamma   90.00
#
_symmetry.space_group_name_H-M   'P 1'
#
loop_
_entity.id
_entity.type
_entity.pdbx_description
1 polymer ?
#
loop_
_entity_poly.entity_id
_entity_poly.type
_entity_poly.pdbx_seq_one_letter_code
_entity_poly.pdbx_strand_id
1 'polypeptide(L)'
;MGAASSFTLCIVILSRPHYALADIEELLTSYNLSLQKLHLPTVDLPASVLERANFDVVEEQAKANSYTMQLNSEQRNVVEILLSAVYNNAADTPKCYFLDGPSGTGKTFVHSVVAPKCEIFNCVYEEVFCD
;
A
#
# COMPACT_ATOMS: atom_id res chain seq x y z
N MET A 1 -0.35 20.20 -27.92
CA MET A 1 -0.57 20.54 -26.49
C MET A 1 -0.97 19.26 -25.81
N GLY A 2 -0.01 18.54 -25.23
CA GLY A 2 -0.27 17.26 -24.55
C GLY A 2 -0.67 17.52 -23.11
N ALA A 3 -1.82 17.00 -22.70
CA ALA A 3 -2.27 17.08 -21.31
C ALA A 3 -1.21 16.41 -20.41
N ALA A 4 -0.70 17.16 -19.43
CA ALA A 4 0.10 16.57 -18.37
C ALA A 4 -0.85 15.70 -17.54
N SER A 5 -0.74 14.39 -17.67
CA SER A 5 -1.51 13.43 -16.87
C SER A 5 -1.19 13.68 -15.39
N SER A 6 -2.15 14.27 -14.67
CA SER A 6 -2.05 14.52 -13.24
C SER A 6 -2.34 13.22 -12.52
N PHE A 7 -1.32 12.38 -12.34
CA PHE A 7 -1.47 11.12 -11.60
C PHE A 7 -1.73 11.41 -10.12
N THR A 8 -2.97 11.23 -9.66
CA THR A 8 -3.25 11.18 -8.23
C THR A 8 -2.86 9.81 -7.72
N LEU A 9 -2.05 9.76 -6.67
CA LEU A 9 -1.66 8.51 -6.03
C LEU A 9 -2.57 8.28 -4.83
N CYS A 10 -3.53 7.37 -4.97
CA CYS A 10 -4.35 6.90 -3.87
C CYS A 10 -3.54 5.92 -3.00
N ILE A 11 -3.65 6.03 -1.69
CA ILE A 11 -3.00 5.14 -0.72
C ILE A 11 -4.07 4.59 0.20
N VAL A 12 -4.31 3.27 0.13
CA VAL A 12 -5.35 2.58 0.90
C VAL A 12 -4.72 1.67 1.94
N ILE A 13 -4.82 2.03 3.23
CA ILE A 13 -4.33 1.26 4.37
C ILE A 13 -5.37 0.19 4.75
N LEU A 14 -5.17 -1.05 4.31
CA LEU A 14 -6.05 -2.18 4.68
C LEU A 14 -5.57 -2.90 5.94
N SER A 15 -6.52 -3.43 6.72
CA SER A 15 -6.25 -4.23 7.91
C SER A 15 -6.04 -5.72 7.58
N ARG A 16 -5.13 -6.36 8.33
CA ARG A 16 -4.74 -7.79 8.20
C ARG A 16 -5.85 -8.83 7.97
N PRO A 17 -7.08 -8.73 8.53
CA PRO A 17 -8.11 -9.75 8.35
C PRO A 17 -8.47 -10.02 6.88
N HIS A 18 -8.44 -8.98 6.04
CA HIS A 18 -8.74 -9.13 4.61
C HIS A 18 -7.63 -9.87 3.86
N TYR A 19 -6.37 -9.69 4.26
CA TYR A 19 -5.22 -10.42 3.71
C TYR A 19 -5.11 -11.84 4.23
N ALA A 20 -5.37 -12.05 5.53
CA ALA A 20 -5.39 -13.39 6.10
C ALA A 20 -6.44 -14.25 5.38
N LEU A 21 -7.61 -13.70 5.06
CA LEU A 21 -8.60 -14.40 4.25
C LEU A 21 -8.09 -14.66 2.82
N ALA A 22 -7.37 -13.73 2.20
CA ALA A 22 -6.82 -13.92 0.85
C ALA A 22 -5.75 -15.03 0.81
N ASP A 23 -4.83 -15.03 1.77
CA ASP A 23 -3.82 -16.08 1.98
C ASP A 23 -4.49 -17.44 2.26
N ILE A 24 -5.57 -17.44 3.06
CA ILE A 24 -6.38 -18.63 3.32
C ILE A 24 -7.07 -19.11 2.03
N GLU A 25 -7.64 -18.22 1.21
CA GLU A 25 -8.29 -18.58 -0.06
C GLU A 25 -7.31 -19.23 -1.04
N GLU A 26 -6.09 -18.70 -1.16
CA GLU A 26 -5.03 -19.30 -1.97
C GLU A 26 -4.68 -20.72 -1.50
N LEU A 27 -4.49 -20.90 -0.19
CA LEU A 27 -4.24 -22.21 0.40
C LEU A 27 -5.41 -23.16 0.18
N LEU A 28 -6.64 -22.73 0.42
CA LEU A 28 -7.84 -23.52 0.21
C LEU A 28 -8.00 -23.94 -1.25
N THR A 29 -7.66 -23.07 -2.19
CA THR A 29 -7.69 -23.36 -3.63
C THR A 29 -6.78 -24.55 -3.96
N SER A 30 -5.60 -24.65 -3.33
CA SER A 30 -4.70 -25.81 -3.50
C SER A 30 -5.32 -27.15 -3.05
N TYR A 31 -6.29 -27.10 -2.14
CA TYR A 31 -7.07 -28.25 -1.66
C TYR A 31 -8.45 -28.36 -2.33
N ASN A 32 -8.73 -27.59 -3.39
CA ASN A 32 -10.04 -27.50 -4.06
C ASN A 32 -11.19 -27.01 -3.16
N LEU A 33 -10.87 -26.29 -2.10
CA LEU A 33 -11.81 -25.60 -1.20
C LEU A 33 -11.90 -24.11 -1.56
N SER A 34 -12.77 -23.38 -0.88
CA SER A 34 -12.85 -21.91 -0.92
C SER A 34 -13.52 -21.38 0.35
N LEU A 35 -13.30 -20.11 0.65
CA LEU A 35 -13.93 -19.37 1.75
C LEU A 35 -15.46 -19.43 1.65
N GLN A 36 -16.01 -19.32 0.44
CA GLN A 36 -17.45 -19.46 0.20
C GLN A 36 -17.97 -20.84 0.64
N LYS A 37 -17.23 -21.92 0.32
CA LYS A 37 -17.60 -23.29 0.73
C LYS A 37 -17.55 -23.48 2.25
N LEU A 38 -16.76 -22.67 2.95
CA LEU A 38 -16.65 -22.66 4.41
C LEU A 38 -17.56 -21.62 5.08
N HIS A 39 -18.44 -20.96 4.32
CA HIS A 39 -19.32 -19.88 4.80
C HIS A 39 -18.57 -18.68 5.42
N LEU A 40 -17.35 -18.41 4.93
CA LEU A 40 -16.53 -17.27 5.34
C LEU A 40 -16.70 -16.09 4.37
N PRO A 41 -16.46 -14.84 4.84
CA PRO A 41 -16.49 -13.66 3.98
C PRO A 41 -15.50 -13.79 2.82
N THR A 42 -15.93 -13.43 1.61
CA THR A 42 -15.07 -13.43 0.43
C THR A 42 -14.23 -12.17 0.38
N VAL A 43 -13.04 -12.31 -0.17
CA VAL A 43 -12.10 -11.22 -0.37
C VAL A 43 -12.22 -10.75 -1.82
N ASP A 44 -12.63 -9.51 -2.01
CA ASP A 44 -12.59 -8.83 -3.31
C ASP A 44 -11.34 -7.94 -3.34
N LEU A 45 -10.19 -8.56 -3.59
CA LEU A 45 -8.91 -7.85 -3.73
C LEU A 45 -8.44 -7.95 -5.18
N PRO A 46 -7.84 -6.87 -5.74
CA PRO A 46 -7.23 -6.90 -7.06
C PRO A 46 -6.11 -7.95 -7.16
N ALA A 47 -5.93 -8.58 -8.31
CA ALA A 47 -4.86 -9.57 -8.52
C ALA A 47 -3.45 -9.00 -8.30
N SER A 48 -3.25 -7.71 -8.57
CA SER A 48 -1.99 -6.99 -8.30
C SER A 48 -1.64 -6.91 -6.81
N VAL A 49 -2.64 -7.01 -5.94
CA VAL A 49 -2.45 -7.04 -4.48
C VAL A 49 -2.00 -8.44 -4.02
N LEU A 50 -2.32 -9.49 -4.79
CA LEU A 50 -1.96 -10.88 -4.50
C LEU A 50 -0.60 -11.31 -5.07
N GLU A 51 -0.08 -10.58 -6.07
CA GLU A 51 1.27 -10.83 -6.60
C GLU A 51 2.36 -10.42 -5.58
N ARG A 52 2.72 -11.35 -4.69
CA ARG A 52 3.92 -11.22 -3.86
C ARG A 52 5.16 -11.48 -4.71
N ALA A 53 5.87 -10.42 -5.08
CA ALA A 53 7.29 -10.57 -5.38
C ALA A 53 8.02 -11.03 -4.10
N ASN A 54 9.17 -11.71 -4.22
CA ASN A 54 10.03 -12.00 -3.07
C ASN A 54 10.51 -10.67 -2.47
N PHE A 55 9.77 -10.13 -1.51
CA PHE A 55 10.10 -8.88 -0.84
C PHE A 55 11.21 -9.12 0.18
N ASP A 56 12.44 -8.75 -0.18
CA ASP A 56 13.54 -8.73 0.78
C ASP A 56 13.38 -7.51 1.70
N VAL A 57 12.82 -7.79 2.87
CA VAL A 57 12.58 -6.79 3.92
C VAL A 57 13.84 -6.00 4.27
N VAL A 58 15.02 -6.62 4.26
CA VAL A 58 16.26 -5.97 4.68
C VAL A 58 16.75 -5.01 3.60
N GLU A 59 16.76 -5.47 2.34
CA GLU A 59 17.19 -4.66 1.20
C GLU A 59 16.26 -3.46 0.98
N GLU A 60 14.96 -3.69 0.94
CA GLU A 60 13.97 -2.65 0.67
C GLU A 60 13.87 -1.65 1.83
N GLN A 61 14.09 -2.08 3.08
CA GLN A 61 14.21 -1.16 4.21
C GLN A 61 15.46 -0.28 4.13
N ALA A 62 16.61 -0.85 3.73
CA ALA A 62 17.85 -0.08 3.57
C ALA A 62 17.69 0.99 2.48
N LYS A 63 17.04 0.63 1.37
CA LYS A 63 16.72 1.54 0.27
C LYS A 63 15.74 2.64 0.69
N ALA A 64 14.66 2.30 1.39
CA ALA A 64 13.71 3.28 1.92
C ALA A 64 14.35 4.24 2.92
N ASN A 65 15.30 3.78 3.75
CA ASN A 65 16.06 4.62 4.67
C ASN A 65 16.96 5.61 3.93
N SER A 66 17.66 5.16 2.88
CA SER A 66 18.45 6.03 2.00
C SER A 66 17.60 7.13 1.35
N TYR A 67 16.43 6.77 0.84
CA TYR A 67 15.50 7.74 0.24
C TYR A 67 14.86 8.68 1.26
N THR A 68 14.62 8.23 2.50
CA THR A 68 14.08 9.07 3.58
C THR A 68 14.97 10.30 3.84
N MET A 69 16.30 10.15 3.71
CA MET A 69 17.25 11.26 3.89
C MET A 69 17.16 12.31 2.78
N GLN A 70 16.64 11.95 1.60
CA GLN A 70 16.54 12.81 0.43
C GLN A 70 15.19 13.54 0.33
N LEU A 71 14.22 13.21 1.18
CA LEU A 71 12.92 13.88 1.20
C LEU A 71 13.08 15.36 1.56
N ASN A 72 12.41 16.22 0.79
CA ASN A 72 12.20 17.60 1.18
C ASN A 72 11.18 17.71 2.34
N SER A 73 10.99 18.92 2.88
CA SER A 73 10.12 19.14 4.04
C SER A 73 8.65 18.77 3.80
N GLU A 74 8.12 19.06 2.62
CA GLU A 74 6.72 18.76 2.27
C GLU A 74 6.51 17.25 2.12
N GLN A 75 7.39 16.60 1.37
CA GLN A 75 7.38 15.14 1.18
C GLN A 75 7.56 14.40 2.51
N ARG A 76 8.44 14.90 3.39
CA ARG A 76 8.65 14.33 4.73
C ARG A 76 7.39 14.41 5.59
N ASN A 77 6.69 15.55 5.56
CA ASN A 77 5.43 15.72 6.27
C ASN A 77 4.36 14.72 5.77
N VAL A 78 4.27 14.51 4.44
CA VAL A 78 3.37 13.50 3.87
C VAL A 78 3.72 12.09 4.35
N VAL A 79 5.01 11.71 4.30
CA VAL A 79 5.47 10.38 4.77
C VAL A 79 5.15 10.19 6.25
N GLU A 80 5.33 11.20 7.08
CA GLU A 80 5.04 11.14 8.51
C GLU A 80 3.54 10.93 8.78
N ILE A 81 2.67 11.65 8.06
CA ILE A 81 1.20 11.46 8.16
C ILE A 81 0.83 10.02 7.81
N LEU A 82 1.30 9.51 6.66
CA LEU A 82 0.98 8.16 6.19
C LEU A 82 1.48 7.09 7.16
N LEU A 83 2.74 7.19 7.59
CA LEU A 83 3.29 6.25 8.55
C LEU A 83 2.55 6.33 9.89
N SER A 84 2.19 7.52 10.38
CA SER A 84 1.41 7.65 11.62
C SER A 84 0.05 6.94 11.52
N ALA A 85 -0.60 6.98 10.35
CA ALA A 85 -1.86 6.30 10.12
C ALA A 85 -1.71 4.77 10.13
N VAL A 86 -0.61 4.28 9.56
CA VAL A 86 -0.22 2.86 9.56
C VAL A 86 0.10 2.39 10.99
N TYR A 87 0.91 3.14 11.74
CA TYR A 87 1.36 2.77 13.08
C TYR A 87 0.22 2.78 14.11
N ASN A 88 -0.60 3.83 14.09
CA ASN A 88 -1.63 4.01 15.10
C ASN A 88 -2.88 3.18 14.81
N ASN A 89 -3.19 2.96 13.51
CA ASN A 89 -4.25 2.10 13.00
C ASN A 89 -5.56 2.09 13.82
N ALA A 90 -5.99 3.24 14.35
CA ALA A 90 -7.22 3.32 15.12
C ALA A 90 -8.44 3.20 14.19
N ALA A 91 -9.58 2.83 14.76
CA ALA A 91 -10.81 2.59 14.00
C ALA A 91 -11.33 3.86 13.31
N ASP A 92 -11.05 5.02 13.88
CA ASP A 92 -11.38 6.35 13.40
C ASP A 92 -10.30 6.98 12.51
N THR A 93 -9.13 6.35 12.39
CA THR A 93 -8.06 6.84 11.53
C THR A 93 -8.46 6.64 10.06
N PRO A 94 -8.34 7.66 9.20
CA PRO A 94 -8.59 7.50 7.77
C PRO A 94 -7.76 6.36 7.19
N LYS A 95 -8.37 5.58 6.29
CA LYS A 95 -7.71 4.46 5.60
C LYS A 95 -7.39 4.76 4.15
N CYS A 96 -7.84 5.90 3.62
CA CYS A 96 -7.64 6.29 2.24
C CYS A 96 -7.04 7.71 2.21
N TYR A 97 -5.91 7.86 1.54
CA TYR A 97 -5.21 9.13 1.40
C TYR A 97 -4.96 9.40 -0.08
N PHE A 98 -5.14 10.65 -0.51
CA PHE A 98 -4.81 11.08 -1.86
C PHE A 98 -3.57 11.95 -1.80
N LEU A 99 -2.52 11.55 -2.53
CA LEU A 99 -1.33 12.36 -2.69
C LEU A 99 -1.45 13.21 -3.96
N ASP A 100 -1.88 14.45 -3.76
CA ASP A 100 -2.05 15.42 -4.82
C ASP A 100 -0.80 16.30 -4.99
N GLY A 101 -0.51 16.64 -6.24
CA GLY A 101 0.52 17.63 -6.55
C GLY A 101 0.84 17.70 -8.04
N PRO A 102 1.45 18.79 -8.53
CA PRO A 102 1.87 18.93 -9.92
C PRO A 102 2.75 17.79 -10.43
N SER A 103 2.83 17.64 -11.75
CA SER A 103 3.81 16.71 -12.34
C SER A 103 5.24 17.11 -11.94
N GLY A 104 6.10 16.11 -11.69
CA GLY A 104 7.49 16.34 -11.30
C GLY A 104 7.73 16.64 -9.80
N THR A 105 6.68 16.69 -8.95
CA THR A 105 6.86 16.92 -7.49
C THR A 105 7.35 15.70 -6.71
N GLY A 106 7.60 14.58 -7.39
CA GLY A 106 8.15 13.38 -6.76
C GLY A 106 7.13 12.54 -5.98
N LYS A 107 5.85 12.51 -6.40
CA LYS A 107 4.83 11.62 -5.79
C LYS A 107 5.25 10.15 -5.80
N THR A 108 5.81 9.67 -6.91
CA THR A 108 6.39 8.33 -7.03
C THR A 108 7.58 8.13 -6.09
N PHE A 109 8.38 9.17 -5.84
CA PHE A 109 9.49 9.11 -4.90
C PHE A 109 9.00 8.96 -3.46
N VAL A 110 7.93 9.66 -3.08
CA VAL A 110 7.24 9.47 -1.79
C VAL A 110 6.71 8.05 -1.67
N HIS A 111 6.07 7.51 -2.71
CA HIS A 111 5.64 6.11 -2.73
C HIS A 111 6.79 5.15 -2.43
N SER A 112 7.93 5.28 -3.11
CA SER A 112 9.10 4.41 -2.91
C SER A 112 9.68 4.44 -1.50
N VAL A 113 9.38 5.46 -0.69
CA VAL A 113 9.75 5.50 0.74
C VAL A 113 8.71 4.84 1.62
N VAL A 114 7.42 5.01 1.30
CA VAL A 114 6.29 4.59 2.14
C VAL A 114 6.00 3.11 1.97
N ALA A 115 5.97 2.59 0.74
CA ALA A 115 5.57 1.20 0.47
C ALA A 115 6.40 0.16 1.22
N PRO A 116 7.75 0.16 1.14
CA PRO A 116 8.57 -0.80 1.89
C PRO A 116 8.34 -0.74 3.40
N LYS A 117 8.11 0.46 3.93
CA LYS A 117 7.82 0.67 5.35
C LYS A 117 6.43 0.16 5.73
N CYS A 118 5.42 0.30 4.86
CA CYS A 118 4.06 -0.18 5.12
C CYS A 118 3.95 -1.71 5.04
N GLU A 119 4.69 -2.33 4.13
CA GLU A 119 4.71 -3.79 3.92
C GLU A 119 5.20 -4.51 5.19
N ILE A 120 6.14 -3.90 5.92
CA ILE A 120 6.61 -4.36 7.25
C ILE A 120 5.51 -4.29 8.31
N PHE A 121 4.59 -3.33 8.21
CA PHE A 121 3.44 -3.20 9.13
C PHE A 121 2.19 -3.95 8.67
N ASN A 122 2.29 -4.77 7.62
CA ASN A 122 1.17 -5.54 7.05
C ASN A 122 -0.02 -4.66 6.62
N CYS A 123 0.28 -3.47 6.11
CA CYS A 123 -0.71 -2.64 5.43
C CYS A 123 -0.52 -2.77 3.92
N VAL A 124 -1.64 -2.92 3.23
CA VAL A 124 -1.68 -3.05 1.77
C VAL A 124 -1.49 -1.69 1.15
N TYR A 125 -0.90 -1.66 -0.04
CA TYR A 125 -0.75 -0.47 -0.85
C TYR A 125 -1.51 -0.71 -2.16
N GLU A 126 -2.44 0.17 -2.51
CA GLU A 126 -3.13 0.10 -3.80
C GLU A 126 -2.94 1.43 -4.54
N GLU A 127 -2.18 1.39 -5.63
CA GLU A 127 -2.07 2.53 -6.55
C GLU A 127 -3.33 2.59 -7.42
N VAL A 128 -4.25 3.48 -7.07
CA VAL A 128 -5.35 3.84 -7.98
C VAL A 128 -4.97 5.14 -8.68
N PHE A 129 -4.72 5.06 -9.98
CA PHE A 129 -4.58 6.24 -10.83
C PHE A 129 -5.96 6.79 -11.13
N CYS A 130 -6.31 7.91 -10.51
CA CYS A 130 -7.54 8.65 -10.83
C CYS A 130 -7.26 9.65 -11.97
N ASP A 131 -8.03 9.57 -13.06
CA ASP A 131 -8.06 10.55 -14.17
C ASP A 131 -8.86 11.82 -13.82
#